data_AF-A0A6C0F0L9-F1
#
_entry.id   AF-A0A6C0F0L9-F1
#
_cell.length_a   1.000
_cell.length_b   1.000
_cell.length_c   1.000
_cell.angle_alpha   90.00
_cell.angle_beta   90.00
_cell.angle_gamma   90.00
#
_symmetry.space_group_name_H-M   'P 1'
#
loop_
_entity.id
_entity.type
_entity.pdbx_description
1 polymer ?
#
loop_
_entity_poly.entity_id
_entity_poly.type
_entity_poly.pdbx_seq_one_letter_code
_entity_poly.pdbx_strand_id
1 'polypeptide(L)'
;MSSLKPSILVSPAYTTNNIDNQQAGWYQVSPNAGELALRVNYTDIGISGEIRLNVLDTPPKFQGNNGFEWVDFNSTQGPEGPPGQNFINAVNFNNLSSNTEVSIEVPLASIFATTYINVGENLSNVNIRSLEGGTYDINSNLSTPSIILQQNSNVITISAQPLPYTWDFTEGKNTVSYLKNINSGWGENSRWVVQEGSNVLQGQAVRLTKDLSTSNIVIVPVTYSSLTSFVNPFTAPFNMLGIATENASGGESCIVCTKGITTALCTSNITTDFILTTEITTVGIDGIVGKDGGIFATTNIPTVDYIRAGYFLETSADISINNKILFYVDPKVQIG
;
A
#
# COMPACT_ATOMS: atom_id res chain seq x y z
N MET A 1 -5.71 -9.62 8.81
CA MET A 1 -5.08 -8.73 9.81
C MET A 1 -4.96 -9.48 11.11
N SER A 2 -3.71 -9.63 11.54
CA SER A 2 -3.32 -10.04 12.89
C SER A 2 -3.93 -9.10 13.92
N SER A 3 -4.67 -9.63 14.90
CA SER A 3 -4.79 -8.99 16.20
C SER A 3 -3.77 -9.62 17.14
N LEU A 4 -2.92 -8.77 17.70
CA LEU A 4 -1.96 -9.08 18.75
C LEU A 4 -2.64 -9.82 19.90
N LYS A 5 -2.16 -11.03 20.21
CA LYS A 5 -2.46 -11.73 21.45
C LYS A 5 -1.69 -11.05 22.59
N PRO A 6 -2.27 -10.91 23.79
CA PRO A 6 -1.52 -10.49 24.98
C PRO A 6 -0.42 -11.53 25.23
N SER A 7 0.84 -11.12 25.13
CA SER A 7 1.98 -11.98 25.45
C SER A 7 2.22 -11.92 26.95
N ILE A 8 1.86 -12.98 27.67
CA ILE A 8 2.60 -13.33 28.87
C ILE A 8 3.96 -13.84 28.39
N LEU A 9 5.02 -13.14 28.78
CA LEU A 9 6.39 -13.53 28.50
C LEU A 9 6.70 -14.83 29.26
N VAL A 10 6.50 -15.96 28.60
CA VAL A 10 7.02 -17.26 29.06
C VAL A 10 8.37 -17.44 28.38
N SER A 11 9.44 -17.26 29.15
CA SER A 11 10.82 -17.48 28.70
C SER A 11 11.11 -18.98 28.53
N PRO A 12 11.80 -19.43 27.46
CA PRO A 12 11.53 -19.19 26.06
C PRO A 12 11.03 -20.46 25.32
N ALA A 13 10.56 -20.21 24.11
CA ALA A 13 10.22 -21.10 23.01
C ALA A 13 10.90 -22.49 23.01
N TYR A 14 10.09 -23.53 22.72
CA TYR A 14 10.50 -24.83 22.21
C TYR A 14 11.85 -25.36 22.72
N THR A 15 11.82 -26.20 23.74
CA THR A 15 12.88 -27.20 23.87
C THR A 15 12.64 -28.27 22.81
N THR A 16 13.22 -28.08 21.62
CA THR A 16 13.76 -29.21 20.83
C THR A 16 14.99 -29.84 21.52
N ASN A 17 15.35 -29.37 22.72
CA ASN A 17 16.29 -30.03 23.58
C ASN A 17 15.66 -31.34 24.05
N ASN A 18 16.29 -32.47 23.73
CA ASN A 18 16.07 -33.80 24.30
C ASN A 18 16.37 -33.85 25.82
N ILE A 19 16.12 -32.76 26.56
CA ILE A 19 16.41 -32.62 27.98
C ILE A 19 15.11 -32.16 28.65
N ASP A 20 14.48 -33.11 29.31
CA ASP A 20 13.30 -32.92 30.15
C ASP A 20 13.72 -32.42 31.55
N ASN A 21 13.30 -31.19 31.90
CA ASN A 21 13.65 -30.55 33.17
C ASN A 21 12.70 -30.88 34.35
N GLN A 22 11.69 -31.74 34.17
CA GLN A 22 10.79 -32.26 35.21
C GLN A 22 10.05 -31.20 36.09
N GLN A 23 9.80 -30.00 35.56
CA GLN A 23 9.09 -28.95 36.29
C GLN A 23 7.56 -29.07 36.10
N ALA A 24 6.79 -28.72 37.14
CA ALA A 24 5.33 -28.62 37.05
C ALA A 24 4.93 -27.29 36.39
N GLY A 25 3.94 -27.32 35.50
CA GLY A 25 3.51 -26.12 34.76
C GLY A 25 2.56 -26.42 33.62
N TRP A 26 2.05 -25.36 32.99
CA TRP A 26 1.21 -25.47 31.80
C TRP A 26 2.09 -25.52 30.55
N TYR A 27 1.97 -26.61 29.79
CA TYR A 27 2.73 -26.85 28.57
C TYR A 27 1.81 -26.86 27.36
N GLN A 28 2.31 -26.31 26.26
CA GLN A 28 1.63 -26.40 24.98
C GLN A 28 1.94 -27.77 24.35
N VAL A 29 0.92 -28.59 24.12
CA VAL A 29 1.08 -29.99 23.68
C VAL A 29 1.57 -30.09 22.23
N SER A 30 1.27 -29.08 21.41
CA SER A 30 1.80 -28.95 20.05
C SER A 30 1.78 -27.49 19.58
N PRO A 31 2.57 -27.12 18.54
CA PRO A 31 2.74 -25.74 18.08
C PRO A 31 1.47 -24.93 17.83
N ASN A 32 0.37 -25.60 17.52
CA ASN A 32 -0.85 -24.99 17.02
C ASN A 32 -2.13 -25.51 17.72
N ALA A 33 -1.99 -26.33 18.77
CA ALA A 33 -3.12 -26.68 19.61
C ALA A 33 -3.39 -25.55 20.61
N GLY A 34 -4.66 -25.13 20.72
CA GLY A 34 -5.13 -24.21 21.77
C GLY A 34 -5.26 -24.89 23.15
N GLU A 35 -4.99 -26.19 23.21
CA GLU A 35 -5.06 -27.02 24.40
C GLU A 35 -3.74 -26.94 25.16
N LEU A 36 -3.81 -26.40 26.38
CA LEU A 36 -2.70 -26.43 27.33
C LEU A 36 -2.85 -27.71 28.17
N ALA A 37 -1.78 -28.47 28.33
CA ALA A 37 -1.73 -29.57 29.29
C ALA A 37 -0.99 -29.12 30.54
N LEU A 38 -1.61 -29.26 31.70
CA LEU A 38 -0.92 -29.13 32.97
C LEU A 38 -0.05 -30.37 33.15
N ARG A 39 1.27 -30.21 33.11
CA ARG A 39 2.17 -31.27 33.56
C ARG A 39 2.20 -31.22 35.07
N VAL A 40 1.64 -32.26 35.64
CA VAL A 40 1.65 -32.48 37.07
C VAL A 40 2.70 -33.55 37.36
N ASN A 41 3.77 -33.21 38.08
CA ASN A 41 4.83 -34.19 38.35
C ASN A 41 4.36 -35.19 39.41
N TYR A 42 4.93 -36.40 39.40
CA TYR A 42 4.76 -37.34 40.51
C TYR A 42 5.71 -36.91 41.64
N THR A 43 5.14 -36.43 42.73
CA THR A 43 5.86 -35.87 43.87
C THR A 43 5.24 -36.39 45.16
N ASP A 44 6.11 -36.79 46.08
CA ASP A 44 5.79 -37.17 47.45
C ASP A 44 5.91 -35.99 48.43
N ILE A 45 6.38 -34.84 47.94
CA ILE A 45 6.45 -33.59 48.69
C ILE A 45 5.04 -33.02 48.79
N GLY A 46 4.56 -32.74 50.00
CA GLY A 46 3.22 -32.22 50.23
C GLY A 46 3.19 -30.72 50.51
N ILE A 47 3.15 -29.89 49.47
CA ILE A 47 3.04 -28.42 49.62
C ILE A 47 1.58 -28.01 49.52
N SER A 48 1.10 -27.17 50.44
CA SER A 48 -0.29 -26.66 50.38
C SER A 48 -0.58 -25.97 49.04
N GLY A 49 -1.63 -26.41 48.35
CA GLY A 49 -2.02 -25.91 47.02
C GLY A 49 -1.39 -26.67 45.84
N GLU A 50 -0.51 -27.64 46.10
CA GLU A 50 0.08 -28.50 45.07
C GLU A 50 -0.95 -29.49 44.50
N ILE A 51 -0.83 -29.78 43.21
CA ILE A 51 -1.64 -30.77 42.52
C ILE A 51 -0.68 -31.88 42.06
N ARG A 52 -1.10 -33.14 42.17
CA ARG A 52 -0.41 -34.33 41.63
C ARG A 52 -1.34 -35.20 40.79
N LEU A 53 -0.77 -35.98 39.87
CA LEU A 53 -1.44 -37.15 39.28
C LEU A 53 -0.95 -38.39 40.02
N ASN A 54 -1.80 -39.00 40.86
CA ASN A 54 -1.48 -40.24 41.53
C ASN A 54 -1.62 -41.41 40.55
N VAL A 55 -0.49 -41.89 40.05
CA VAL A 55 -0.40 -43.01 39.10
C VAL A 55 -0.37 -44.38 39.79
N LEU A 56 -0.35 -44.42 41.14
CA LEU A 56 -0.40 -45.68 41.91
C LEU A 56 -1.82 -46.22 42.07
N ASP A 57 -2.84 -45.35 41.95
CA ASP A 57 -4.24 -45.77 41.94
C ASP A 57 -4.67 -46.22 40.54
N THR A 58 -5.62 -47.15 40.46
CA THR A 58 -6.22 -47.59 39.20
C THR A 58 -7.73 -47.34 39.22
N PRO A 59 -8.27 -46.44 38.38
CA PRO A 59 -7.56 -45.60 37.40
C PRO A 59 -6.71 -44.50 38.07
N PRO A 60 -5.67 -43.96 37.40
CA PRO A 60 -4.92 -42.81 37.91
C PRO A 60 -5.84 -41.62 38.20
N LYS A 61 -5.59 -40.91 39.31
CA LYS A 61 -6.44 -39.80 39.78
C LYS A 61 -5.66 -38.54 40.04
N PHE A 62 -6.26 -37.39 39.79
CA PHE A 62 -5.71 -36.12 40.24
C PHE A 62 -6.00 -35.91 41.74
N GLN A 63 -5.00 -35.46 42.49
CA GLN A 63 -5.08 -35.13 43.91
C GLN A 63 -4.53 -33.73 44.16
N GLY A 64 -5.10 -33.00 45.10
CA GLY A 64 -4.56 -31.74 45.63
C GLY A 64 -4.06 -31.91 47.06
N ASN A 65 -2.95 -31.26 47.44
CA ASN A 65 -2.48 -31.26 48.83
C ASN A 65 -3.02 -30.04 49.58
N ASN A 66 -3.72 -30.27 50.69
CA ASN A 66 -4.31 -29.18 51.51
C ASN A 66 -3.34 -28.59 52.56
N GLY A 67 -2.07 -29.04 52.57
CA GLY A 67 -1.06 -28.73 53.58
C GLY A 67 -0.88 -29.80 54.65
N PHE A 68 -1.76 -30.82 54.68
CA PHE A 68 -1.73 -31.92 55.65
C PHE A 68 -1.78 -33.28 54.96
N GLU A 69 -2.61 -33.43 53.92
CA GLU A 69 -2.79 -34.68 53.18
C GLU A 69 -3.10 -34.44 51.71
N TRP A 70 -2.99 -35.51 50.92
CA TRP A 70 -3.43 -35.54 49.53
C TRP A 70 -4.90 -35.91 49.44
N VAL A 71 -5.70 -35.07 48.81
CA VAL A 71 -7.15 -35.21 48.67
C VAL A 71 -7.50 -35.43 47.20
N ASP A 72 -8.31 -36.46 46.91
CA ASP A 72 -8.81 -36.74 45.56
C ASP A 72 -9.67 -35.57 45.06
N PHE A 73 -9.42 -35.10 43.83
CA PHE A 73 -10.38 -34.22 43.15
C PHE A 73 -11.63 -35.02 42.80
N ASN A 74 -12.69 -34.80 43.57
CA ASN A 74 -13.98 -35.42 43.31
C ASN A 74 -14.92 -34.38 42.68
N SER A 75 -15.09 -34.42 41.35
CA SER A 75 -16.07 -33.57 40.66
C SER A 75 -17.54 -33.92 40.97
N THR A 76 -17.79 -34.99 41.73
CA THR A 76 -19.12 -35.44 42.14
C THR A 76 -19.41 -35.23 43.63
N GLN A 77 -18.41 -34.82 44.43
CA GLN A 77 -18.59 -34.50 45.85
C GLN A 77 -17.88 -33.21 46.23
N GLY A 78 -18.66 -32.26 46.72
CA GLY A 78 -18.25 -30.90 47.04
C GLY A 78 -19.33 -29.92 46.58
N PRO A 79 -19.40 -28.70 47.14
CA PRO A 79 -20.25 -27.67 46.57
C PRO A 79 -19.77 -27.37 45.15
N GLU A 80 -20.67 -27.47 44.17
CA GLU A 80 -20.42 -26.98 42.81
C GLU A 80 -20.03 -25.50 42.91
N GLY A 81 -18.85 -25.16 42.38
CA GLY A 81 -18.45 -23.76 42.27
C GLY A 81 -19.41 -23.03 41.32
N PRO A 82 -19.69 -21.73 41.53
CA PRO A 82 -20.55 -20.99 40.63
C PRO A 82 -20.00 -21.09 39.19
N PRO A 83 -20.86 -21.27 38.17
CA PRO A 83 -20.46 -21.23 36.77
C PRO A 83 -19.68 -19.95 36.47
N GLY A 84 -18.57 -20.05 35.74
CA GLY A 84 -17.87 -18.88 35.23
C GLY A 84 -18.79 -18.04 34.33
N GLN A 85 -18.63 -16.72 34.34
CA GLN A 85 -19.45 -15.85 33.48
C GLN A 85 -19.19 -16.15 31.99
N ASN A 86 -20.26 -16.31 31.22
CA ASN A 86 -20.20 -16.49 29.77
C ASN A 86 -19.76 -15.16 29.11
N PHE A 87 -18.71 -15.19 28.29
CA PHE A 87 -18.17 -14.02 27.60
C PHE A 87 -19.23 -13.26 26.77
N ILE A 88 -20.21 -13.97 26.20
CA ILE A 88 -21.32 -13.37 25.44
C ILE A 88 -22.19 -12.46 26.31
N ASN A 89 -22.25 -12.71 27.62
CA ASN A 89 -23.01 -11.90 28.57
C ASN A 89 -22.15 -10.85 29.28
N ALA A 90 -20.83 -10.80 29.01
CA ALA A 90 -19.88 -9.93 29.69
C ALA A 90 -19.54 -8.65 28.90
N VAL A 91 -19.77 -8.64 27.58
CA VAL A 91 -19.43 -7.49 26.72
C VAL A 91 -20.55 -7.14 25.74
N ASN A 92 -20.73 -5.84 25.52
CA ASN A 92 -21.65 -5.29 24.53
C ASN A 92 -20.87 -4.47 23.48
N PHE A 93 -21.13 -4.69 22.19
CA PHE A 93 -20.45 -3.98 21.11
C PHE A 93 -21.32 -2.81 20.62
N ASN A 94 -20.77 -1.60 20.68
CA ASN A 94 -21.45 -0.41 20.20
C ASN A 94 -20.64 0.23 19.07
N ASN A 95 -21.31 0.60 17.98
CA ASN A 95 -20.69 1.38 16.91
C ASN A 95 -20.92 2.87 17.18
N LEU A 96 -19.84 3.65 17.24
CA LEU A 96 -19.89 5.09 17.51
C LEU A 96 -20.25 5.88 16.23
N SER A 97 -21.04 6.94 16.39
CA SER A 97 -21.31 7.90 15.32
C SER A 97 -20.16 8.92 15.19
N SER A 98 -20.09 9.61 14.04
CA SER A 98 -19.06 10.61 13.75
C SER A 98 -18.99 11.77 14.75
N ASN A 99 -20.07 12.05 15.49
CA ASN A 99 -20.14 13.14 16.46
C ASN A 99 -19.89 12.69 17.90
N THR A 100 -19.51 11.43 18.14
CA THR A 100 -19.25 10.95 19.50
C THR A 100 -17.82 11.28 19.90
N GLU A 101 -17.64 12.16 20.89
CA GLU A 101 -16.31 12.43 21.45
C GLU A 101 -15.69 11.14 21.99
N VAL A 102 -14.51 10.80 21.48
CA VAL A 102 -13.74 9.67 21.97
C VAL A 102 -12.83 10.15 23.08
N SER A 103 -12.63 9.32 24.12
CA SER A 103 -11.63 9.57 25.16
C SER A 103 -10.28 9.98 24.54
N ILE A 104 -9.62 10.94 25.18
CA ILE A 104 -8.36 11.59 24.77
C ILE A 104 -7.16 10.63 24.65
N GLU A 105 -7.29 9.38 25.10
CA GLU A 105 -6.22 8.38 25.09
C GLU A 105 -6.27 7.40 23.91
N VAL A 106 -7.20 7.55 22.96
CA VAL A 106 -7.31 6.59 21.86
C VAL A 106 -6.34 6.95 20.71
N PRO A 107 -5.38 6.07 20.36
CA PRO A 107 -4.38 6.36 19.33
C PRO A 107 -5.02 6.63 17.95
N LEU A 108 -4.37 7.47 17.16
CA LEU A 108 -4.76 7.75 15.78
C LEU A 108 -4.91 6.44 14.98
N ALA A 109 -5.93 6.38 14.12
CA ALA A 109 -6.26 5.21 13.28
C ALA A 109 -6.70 3.92 14.03
N SER A 110 -6.95 3.98 15.33
CA SER A 110 -7.50 2.82 16.07
C SER A 110 -8.97 2.58 15.70
N ILE A 111 -9.32 1.33 15.34
CA ILE A 111 -10.70 0.91 15.04
C ILE A 111 -11.51 0.77 16.33
N PHE A 112 -10.88 0.34 17.42
CA PHE A 112 -11.50 0.29 18.74
C PHE A 112 -11.30 1.62 19.47
N ALA A 113 -12.40 2.17 19.96
CA ALA A 113 -12.41 3.34 20.84
C ALA A 113 -12.28 2.94 22.33
N THR A 114 -12.61 1.70 22.68
CA THR A 114 -12.41 1.17 24.03
C THR A 114 -10.97 0.66 24.18
N THR A 115 -10.22 1.25 25.11
CA THR A 115 -8.83 0.84 25.44
C THR A 115 -8.74 -0.13 26.61
N TYR A 116 -9.81 -0.27 27.40
CA TYR A 116 -9.88 -1.14 28.58
C TYR A 116 -11.28 -1.74 28.74
N ILE A 117 -11.35 -3.03 29.10
CA ILE A 117 -12.59 -3.75 29.40
C ILE A 117 -12.59 -4.09 30.88
N ASN A 118 -13.59 -3.60 31.62
CA ASN A 118 -13.76 -3.92 33.04
C ASN A 118 -14.61 -5.19 33.20
N VAL A 119 -13.97 -6.34 33.28
CA VAL A 119 -14.65 -7.64 33.50
C VAL A 119 -15.27 -7.78 34.90
N GLY A 120 -15.08 -6.80 35.80
CA GLY A 120 -15.77 -6.74 37.09
C GLY A 120 -17.17 -6.11 37.02
N GLU A 121 -17.55 -5.53 35.88
CA GLU A 121 -18.89 -5.01 35.62
C GLU A 121 -19.74 -6.06 34.88
N ASN A 122 -21.04 -6.12 35.20
CA ASN A 122 -21.96 -7.11 34.61
C ASN A 122 -22.07 -7.02 33.07
N LEU A 123 -21.69 -5.90 32.44
CA LEU A 123 -21.64 -5.69 30.99
C LEU A 123 -20.68 -4.55 30.64
N SER A 124 -19.51 -4.88 30.08
CA SER A 124 -18.55 -3.88 29.58
C SER A 124 -18.84 -3.48 28.13
N ASN A 125 -18.83 -2.18 27.82
CA ASN A 125 -19.03 -1.68 26.46
C ASN A 125 -17.72 -1.64 25.66
N VAL A 126 -17.70 -2.32 24.52
CA VAL A 126 -16.65 -2.25 23.50
C VAL A 126 -17.13 -1.35 22.37
N ASN A 127 -16.60 -0.13 22.33
CA ASN A 127 -16.92 0.88 21.35
C ASN A 127 -16.02 0.73 20.12
N ILE A 128 -16.62 0.69 18.95
CA ILE A 128 -15.96 0.61 17.64
C ILE A 128 -16.18 1.93 16.91
N ARG A 129 -15.15 2.46 16.24
CA ARG A 129 -15.27 3.66 15.43
C ARG A 129 -15.86 3.32 14.06
N SER A 130 -16.83 4.10 13.61
CA SER A 130 -17.35 4.01 12.24
C SER A 130 -16.32 4.49 11.22
N LEU A 131 -16.32 3.87 10.04
CA LEU A 131 -15.56 4.35 8.89
C LEU A 131 -16.48 5.21 8.01
N GLU A 132 -16.00 6.40 7.65
CA GLU A 132 -16.69 7.29 6.71
C GLU A 132 -15.74 7.71 5.58
N GLY A 133 -16.31 7.89 4.38
CA GLY A 133 -15.56 8.46 3.26
C GLY A 133 -15.46 9.98 3.42
N GLY A 134 -14.26 10.54 3.33
CA GLY A 134 -14.07 11.99 3.36
C GLY A 134 -14.69 12.67 2.13
N THR A 135 -14.96 13.97 2.23
CA THR A 135 -15.39 14.80 1.10
C THR A 135 -14.26 15.70 0.63
N TYR A 136 -14.32 16.14 -0.61
CA TYR A 136 -13.49 17.24 -1.12
C TYR A 136 -14.38 18.27 -1.80
N ASP A 137 -14.00 19.53 -1.70
CA ASP A 137 -14.72 20.64 -2.31
C ASP A 137 -14.20 20.91 -3.73
N ILE A 138 -15.12 20.84 -4.70
CA ILE A 138 -14.90 21.19 -6.09
C ILE A 138 -15.38 22.63 -6.32
N ASN A 139 -14.54 23.44 -6.95
CA ASN A 139 -14.85 24.84 -7.33
C ASN A 139 -15.42 25.67 -6.16
N SER A 140 -14.94 25.38 -4.95
CA SER A 140 -15.33 26.05 -3.69
C SER A 140 -16.80 25.93 -3.29
N ASN A 141 -17.66 25.26 -4.06
CA ASN A 141 -19.12 25.27 -3.84
C ASN A 141 -19.79 23.89 -3.98
N LEU A 142 -19.07 22.85 -4.42
CA LEU A 142 -19.63 21.50 -4.59
C LEU A 142 -18.79 20.48 -3.81
N SER A 143 -19.28 20.04 -2.65
CA SER A 143 -18.63 18.98 -1.87
C SER A 143 -19.04 17.61 -2.41
N THR A 144 -18.07 16.79 -2.79
CA THR A 144 -18.33 15.42 -3.29
C THR A 144 -17.60 14.37 -2.46
N PRO A 145 -18.22 13.19 -2.25
CA PRO A 145 -17.59 12.11 -1.51
C PRO A 145 -16.42 11.51 -2.30
N SER A 146 -15.26 11.38 -1.64
CA SER A 146 -14.06 10.75 -2.23
C SER A 146 -14.17 9.24 -2.34
N ILE A 147 -14.90 8.64 -1.41
CA ILE A 147 -15.07 7.21 -1.28
C ILE A 147 -16.54 6.95 -0.96
N ILE A 148 -17.13 5.99 -1.68
CA ILE A 148 -18.42 5.43 -1.33
C ILE A 148 -18.18 4.09 -0.64
N LEU A 149 -18.69 3.98 0.58
CA LEU A 149 -18.70 2.74 1.36
C LEU A 149 -20.09 2.10 1.22
N GLN A 150 -20.14 0.86 0.75
CA GLN A 150 -21.35 0.04 0.71
C GLN A 150 -21.10 -1.23 1.49
N GLN A 151 -22.10 -1.72 2.22
CA GLN A 151 -21.99 -2.99 2.93
C GLN A 151 -23.20 -3.88 2.71
N ASN A 152 -22.97 -5.18 2.71
CA ASN A 152 -24.00 -6.21 2.89
C ASN A 152 -23.60 -7.11 4.07
N SER A 153 -24.31 -8.22 4.28
CA SER A 153 -24.06 -9.13 5.41
C SER A 153 -22.67 -9.78 5.42
N ASN A 154 -21.98 -9.82 4.28
CA ASN A 154 -20.74 -10.59 4.10
C ASN A 154 -19.56 -9.77 3.60
N VAL A 155 -19.81 -8.58 3.03
CA VAL A 155 -18.79 -7.79 2.31
C VAL A 155 -18.99 -6.31 2.57
N ILE A 156 -17.87 -5.61 2.80
CA ILE A 156 -17.78 -4.15 2.74
C ILE A 156 -17.05 -3.81 1.43
N THR A 157 -17.71 -3.07 0.55
CA THR A 157 -17.16 -2.58 -0.70
C THR A 157 -16.78 -1.11 -0.56
N ILE A 158 -15.51 -0.81 -0.85
CA ILE A 158 -14.95 0.54 -0.82
C ILE A 158 -14.69 0.95 -2.26
N SER A 159 -15.44 1.95 -2.75
CA SER A 159 -15.30 2.45 -4.13
C SER A 159 -14.79 3.88 -4.13
N ALA A 160 -13.58 4.09 -4.63
CA ALA A 160 -13.07 5.44 -4.90
C ALA A 160 -13.93 6.08 -6.00
N GLN A 161 -14.35 7.32 -5.77
CA GLN A 161 -15.08 8.09 -6.78
C GLN A 161 -14.08 8.85 -7.66
N PRO A 162 -14.21 8.79 -8.99
CA PRO A 162 -13.38 9.60 -9.87
C PRO A 162 -13.72 11.08 -9.66
N LEU A 163 -12.67 11.92 -9.67
CA LEU A 163 -12.83 13.37 -9.67
C LEU A 163 -13.50 13.79 -10.99
N PRO A 164 -14.69 14.45 -10.96
CA PRO A 164 -15.38 14.86 -12.18
C PRO A 164 -14.74 16.14 -12.72
N TYR A 165 -13.54 16.02 -13.32
CA TYR A 165 -12.95 17.11 -14.10
C TYR A 165 -13.51 17.08 -15.51
N THR A 166 -14.24 18.13 -15.91
CA THR A 166 -14.29 18.55 -17.31
C THR A 166 -13.19 19.57 -17.52
N TRP A 167 -12.16 19.18 -18.27
CA TRP A 167 -11.11 20.08 -18.70
C TRP A 167 -11.69 21.11 -19.66
N ASP A 168 -11.60 22.40 -19.31
CA ASP A 168 -11.97 23.51 -20.20
C ASP A 168 -10.76 23.86 -21.07
N PHE A 169 -10.78 23.40 -22.33
CA PHE A 169 -9.75 23.70 -23.32
C PHE A 169 -10.09 24.94 -24.18
N THR A 170 -11.12 25.71 -23.81
CA THR A 170 -11.50 26.91 -24.56
C THR A 170 -10.63 28.11 -24.18
N GLU A 171 -10.44 29.03 -25.12
CA GLU A 171 -9.84 30.36 -24.90
C GLU A 171 -8.43 30.37 -24.26
N GLY A 172 -7.63 29.32 -24.45
CA GLY A 172 -6.26 29.27 -23.93
C GLY A 172 -6.17 29.04 -22.41
N LYS A 173 -7.26 28.64 -21.75
CA LYS A 173 -7.27 28.28 -20.32
C LYS A 173 -6.54 26.96 -20.01
N ASN A 174 -6.21 26.21 -21.06
CA ASN A 174 -5.43 25.00 -21.06
C ASN A 174 -3.92 25.24 -21.12
N THR A 175 -3.43 26.47 -21.00
CA THR A 175 -1.97 26.68 -20.95
C THR A 175 -1.40 26.42 -19.56
N VAL A 176 -0.15 25.96 -19.49
CA VAL A 176 0.57 25.77 -18.21
C VAL A 176 0.55 27.02 -17.33
N SER A 177 0.54 28.23 -17.92
CA SER A 177 0.45 29.50 -17.19
C SER A 177 -0.88 29.74 -16.46
N TYR A 178 -1.99 29.17 -16.95
CA TYR A 178 -3.31 29.27 -16.32
C TYR A 178 -3.59 28.14 -15.32
N LEU A 179 -2.87 27.02 -15.45
CA LEU A 179 -3.01 25.87 -14.55
C LEU A 179 -2.07 26.02 -13.34
N LYS A 180 -2.63 26.09 -12.13
CA LYS A 180 -1.82 26.18 -10.89
C LYS A 180 -0.90 24.96 -10.76
N ASN A 181 0.41 25.16 -10.89
CA ASN A 181 1.50 24.22 -10.56
C ASN A 181 1.25 22.75 -10.95
N ILE A 182 1.42 22.43 -12.23
CA ILE A 182 1.47 21.03 -12.71
C ILE A 182 2.85 20.43 -12.38
N ASN A 183 3.09 20.18 -11.10
CA ASN A 183 4.30 19.47 -10.64
C ASN A 183 4.09 17.95 -10.58
N SER A 184 2.92 17.48 -11.01
CA SER A 184 2.50 16.08 -10.92
C SER A 184 1.73 15.67 -12.17
N GLY A 185 1.72 14.38 -12.48
CA GLY A 185 0.85 13.83 -13.51
C GLY A 185 -0.57 13.62 -12.98
N TRP A 186 -1.58 13.82 -13.81
CA TRP A 186 -2.97 13.46 -13.54
C TRP A 186 -3.37 12.27 -14.40
N GLY A 187 -3.68 11.15 -13.77
CA GLY A 187 -3.96 9.89 -14.45
C GLY A 187 -3.23 8.75 -13.77
N GLU A 188 -2.73 7.81 -14.57
CA GLU A 188 -1.97 6.66 -14.10
C GLU A 188 -0.51 7.05 -13.86
N ASN A 189 -0.13 7.10 -12.59
CA ASN A 189 1.22 7.40 -12.14
C ASN A 189 1.85 6.18 -11.47
N SER A 190 3.16 6.02 -11.62
CA SER A 190 3.94 4.97 -10.96
C SER A 190 5.28 5.51 -10.47
N ARG A 191 5.78 5.00 -9.35
CA ARG A 191 7.06 5.41 -8.76
C ARG A 191 8.15 4.40 -9.12
N TRP A 192 9.28 4.89 -9.62
CA TRP A 192 10.40 4.07 -10.08
C TRP A 192 11.73 4.60 -9.59
N VAL A 193 12.69 3.70 -9.40
CA VAL A 193 14.07 4.06 -9.07
C VAL A 193 14.85 4.31 -10.36
N VAL A 194 15.62 5.40 -10.39
CA VAL A 194 16.51 5.73 -11.51
C VAL A 194 17.77 4.90 -11.42
N GLN A 195 18.22 4.35 -12.56
CA GLN A 195 19.46 3.59 -12.62
C GLN A 195 20.65 4.41 -12.11
N GLU A 196 21.51 3.79 -11.31
CA GLU A 196 22.78 4.39 -10.88
C GLU A 196 23.60 4.91 -12.08
N GLY A 197 24.13 6.14 -11.95
CA GLY A 197 24.86 6.83 -13.02
C GLY A 197 23.99 7.45 -14.13
N SER A 198 22.67 7.37 -14.05
CA SER A 198 21.75 8.06 -14.96
C SER A 198 21.03 9.21 -14.25
N ASN A 199 20.63 10.24 -15.00
CA ASN A 199 19.80 11.34 -14.50
C ASN A 199 18.56 11.47 -15.37
N VAL A 200 17.40 11.65 -14.72
CA VAL A 200 16.11 11.88 -15.36
C VAL A 200 15.69 13.32 -15.10
N LEU A 201 15.29 14.03 -16.16
CA LEU A 201 14.72 15.36 -16.07
C LEU A 201 13.19 15.31 -16.10
N GLN A 202 12.55 16.22 -15.38
CA GLN A 202 11.12 16.43 -15.43
C GLN A 202 10.68 16.75 -16.86
N GLY A 203 9.68 16.02 -17.33
CA GLY A 203 9.10 16.10 -18.67
C GLY A 203 9.78 15.20 -19.70
N GLN A 204 10.82 14.46 -19.32
CA GLN A 204 11.54 13.56 -20.21
C GLN A 204 10.84 12.19 -20.29
N ALA A 205 10.82 11.60 -21.49
CA ALA A 205 10.40 10.22 -21.70
C ALA A 205 11.40 9.25 -21.09
N VAL A 206 10.88 8.28 -20.33
CA VAL A 206 11.68 7.25 -19.67
C VAL A 206 11.24 5.86 -20.11
N ARG A 207 12.17 4.91 -20.03
CA ARG A 207 11.93 3.49 -20.31
C ARG A 207 12.39 2.62 -19.16
N LEU A 208 11.82 1.41 -19.10
CA LEU A 208 12.29 0.37 -18.19
C LEU A 208 13.58 -0.26 -18.72
N THR A 209 14.52 -0.52 -17.81
CA THR A 209 15.71 -1.32 -18.06
C THR A 209 16.03 -2.18 -16.84
N LYS A 210 16.98 -3.09 -16.98
CA LYS A 210 17.50 -3.88 -15.88
C LYS A 210 18.84 -3.30 -15.44
N ASP A 211 18.97 -2.99 -14.15
CA ASP A 211 20.26 -2.68 -13.55
C ASP A 211 21.10 -3.97 -13.48
N LEU A 212 22.27 -3.97 -14.12
CA LEU A 212 23.14 -5.14 -14.18
C LEU A 212 23.81 -5.46 -12.84
N SER A 213 23.96 -4.47 -11.96
CA SER A 213 24.60 -4.65 -10.64
C SER A 213 23.64 -5.24 -9.61
N THR A 214 22.41 -4.73 -9.55
CA THR A 214 21.39 -5.13 -8.57
C THR A 214 20.38 -6.14 -9.12
N SER A 215 20.33 -6.34 -10.43
CA SER A 215 19.27 -7.09 -11.13
C SER A 215 17.85 -6.54 -10.98
N ASN A 216 17.70 -5.33 -10.43
CA ASN A 216 16.41 -4.67 -10.28
C ASN A 216 15.92 -4.07 -11.60
N ILE A 217 14.60 -3.93 -11.73
CA ILE A 217 14.00 -3.12 -12.81
C ILE A 217 14.08 -1.66 -12.38
N VAL A 218 14.68 -0.83 -13.22
CA VAL A 218 14.92 0.59 -13.00
C VAL A 218 14.51 1.39 -14.23
N ILE A 219 14.42 2.71 -14.10
CA ILE A 219 14.17 3.60 -15.23
C ILE A 219 15.44 4.33 -15.67
N VAL A 220 15.50 4.60 -16.97
CA VAL A 220 16.47 5.50 -17.60
C VAL A 220 15.76 6.40 -18.61
N PRO A 221 16.31 7.57 -18.95
CA PRO A 221 15.84 8.33 -20.08
C PRO A 221 15.85 7.53 -21.37
N VAL A 222 14.86 7.79 -22.23
CA VAL A 222 14.91 7.31 -23.61
C VAL A 222 16.01 8.09 -24.33
N THR A 223 16.99 7.38 -24.90
CA THR A 223 18.05 7.99 -25.71
C THR A 223 18.31 7.16 -26.97
N TYR A 224 18.51 7.84 -28.11
CA TYR A 224 18.94 7.16 -29.35
C TYR A 224 20.47 7.17 -29.44
N SER A 225 21.06 6.02 -29.78
CA SER A 225 22.52 5.81 -29.78
C SER A 225 23.24 6.37 -31.01
N SER A 226 22.53 6.75 -32.07
CA SER A 226 23.09 7.25 -33.32
C SER A 226 22.40 8.54 -33.77
N LEU A 227 23.20 9.52 -34.21
CA LEU A 227 22.73 10.79 -34.78
C LEU A 227 22.44 10.72 -36.27
N THR A 228 22.83 9.63 -36.94
CA THR A 228 22.94 9.56 -38.41
C THR A 228 22.28 8.33 -39.02
N SER A 229 21.57 7.51 -38.24
CA SER A 229 20.92 6.30 -38.74
C SER A 229 19.54 6.10 -38.15
N PHE A 230 18.64 5.55 -38.99
CA PHE A 230 17.28 5.11 -38.72
C PHE A 230 17.02 4.75 -37.26
N VAL A 231 16.12 5.49 -36.61
CA VAL A 231 15.58 5.14 -35.30
C VAL A 231 14.75 3.87 -35.49
N ASN A 232 15.24 2.73 -35.00
CA ASN A 232 14.43 1.52 -34.94
C ASN A 232 14.04 1.26 -33.46
N PRO A 233 12.77 1.50 -33.09
CA PRO A 233 12.29 1.26 -31.73
C PRO A 233 12.28 -0.24 -31.36
N PHE A 234 12.46 -1.14 -32.34
CA PHE A 234 12.47 -2.60 -32.17
C PHE A 234 13.87 -3.22 -32.02
N THR A 235 14.95 -2.58 -32.50
CA THR A 235 16.32 -3.17 -32.41
C THR A 235 16.96 -3.03 -31.03
N ALA A 236 16.47 -2.09 -30.21
CA ALA A 236 16.72 -2.04 -28.78
C ALA A 236 15.37 -1.74 -28.14
N PRO A 237 14.59 -2.75 -27.69
CA PRO A 237 13.17 -2.59 -27.38
C PRO A 237 12.93 -1.35 -26.51
N PHE A 238 12.45 -0.28 -27.14
CA PHE A 238 12.21 0.99 -26.49
C PHE A 238 10.82 0.92 -25.85
N ASN A 239 10.75 0.23 -24.72
CA ASN A 239 9.56 0.17 -23.88
C ASN A 239 9.43 1.48 -23.10
N MET A 240 9.01 2.54 -23.81
CA MET A 240 8.65 3.79 -23.14
C MET A 240 7.59 3.47 -22.08
N LEU A 241 7.91 3.82 -20.85
CA LEU A 241 7.02 3.67 -19.71
C LEU A 241 6.06 4.87 -19.61
N GLY A 242 6.59 6.07 -19.84
CA GLY A 242 5.85 7.32 -19.64
C GLY A 242 6.76 8.53 -19.59
N ILE A 243 6.23 9.62 -19.05
CA ILE A 243 6.94 10.91 -18.87
C ILE A 243 7.25 11.12 -17.39
N ALA A 244 8.49 11.43 -17.06
CA ALA A 244 8.91 11.75 -15.70
C ALA A 244 8.28 13.05 -15.21
N THR A 245 7.72 13.07 -14.00
CA THR A 245 7.04 14.26 -13.45
C THR A 245 7.96 15.09 -12.55
N GLU A 246 9.17 14.62 -12.27
CA GLU A 246 10.17 15.28 -11.42
C GLU A 246 11.58 14.94 -11.88
N ASN A 247 12.56 15.77 -11.49
CA ASN A 247 13.97 15.45 -11.69
C ASN A 247 14.40 14.39 -10.68
N ALA A 248 15.25 13.44 -11.08
CA ALA A 248 15.84 12.48 -10.17
C ALA A 248 17.21 12.00 -10.68
N SER A 249 18.14 11.83 -9.77
CA SER A 249 19.47 11.29 -10.01
C SER A 249 19.51 9.78 -9.80
N GLY A 250 20.60 9.13 -10.19
CA GLY A 250 20.80 7.70 -9.99
C GLY A 250 20.61 7.28 -8.53
N GLY A 251 19.87 6.18 -8.31
CA GLY A 251 19.52 5.68 -6.98
C GLY A 251 18.30 6.36 -6.34
N GLU A 252 17.89 7.54 -6.82
CA GLU A 252 16.69 8.24 -6.34
C GLU A 252 15.42 7.69 -7.00
N SER A 253 14.25 7.97 -6.40
CA SER A 253 12.96 7.59 -6.97
C SER A 253 12.27 8.78 -7.65
N CYS A 254 11.63 8.54 -8.79
CA CYS A 254 10.88 9.51 -9.57
C CYS A 254 9.46 8.98 -9.84
N ILE A 255 8.45 9.85 -9.78
CA ILE A 255 7.11 9.57 -10.30
C ILE A 255 7.12 9.70 -11.83
N VAL A 256 6.55 8.70 -12.50
CA VAL A 256 6.36 8.65 -13.95
C VAL A 256 4.87 8.63 -14.25
N CYS A 257 4.41 9.58 -15.06
CA CYS A 257 3.06 9.56 -15.63
C CYS A 257 3.07 8.58 -16.81
N THR A 258 2.42 7.43 -16.60
CA THR A 258 2.35 6.33 -17.59
C THR A 258 1.20 6.51 -18.57
N LYS A 259 0.14 7.19 -18.13
CA LYS A 259 -1.00 7.58 -18.97
C LYS A 259 -1.76 8.73 -18.32
N GLY A 260 -2.16 9.73 -19.10
CA GLY A 260 -2.88 10.90 -18.58
C GLY A 260 -2.16 12.21 -18.84
N ILE A 261 -2.43 13.24 -18.06
CA ILE A 261 -1.97 14.61 -18.33
C ILE A 261 -0.74 14.94 -17.49
N THR A 262 0.30 15.48 -18.12
CA THR A 262 1.49 16.00 -17.44
C THR A 262 2.12 17.11 -18.27
N THR A 263 3.35 17.53 -17.93
CA THR A 263 4.15 18.43 -18.77
C THR A 263 5.26 17.66 -19.46
N ALA A 264 5.45 17.89 -20.76
CA ALA A 264 6.53 17.30 -21.55
C ALA A 264 7.66 18.32 -21.74
N LEU A 265 8.90 17.85 -21.64
CA LEU A 265 10.10 18.64 -21.90
C LEU A 265 10.31 18.71 -23.40
N CYS A 266 10.26 19.92 -23.97
CA CYS A 266 10.39 20.10 -25.39
C CYS A 266 11.84 20.07 -25.86
N THR A 267 12.08 19.45 -27.01
CA THR A 267 13.43 19.29 -27.56
C THR A 267 13.50 19.61 -29.05
N SER A 268 14.64 20.15 -29.50
CA SER A 268 15.02 20.21 -30.91
C SER A 268 15.95 19.07 -31.32
N ASN A 269 16.25 18.18 -30.38
CA ASN A 269 17.28 17.19 -30.47
C ASN A 269 16.74 15.93 -31.16
N ILE A 270 16.52 16.03 -32.47
CA ILE A 270 15.89 14.98 -33.28
C ILE A 270 16.91 14.24 -34.16
N THR A 271 16.46 13.18 -34.84
CA THR A 271 17.24 12.51 -35.89
C THR A 271 16.96 13.14 -37.25
N THR A 272 17.80 12.83 -38.23
CA THR A 272 17.64 13.30 -39.63
C THR A 272 16.38 12.79 -40.31
N ASP A 273 15.77 11.72 -39.77
CA ASP A 273 14.54 11.12 -40.31
C ASP A 273 13.28 11.88 -39.87
N PHE A 274 13.42 12.81 -38.93
CA PHE A 274 12.32 13.59 -38.39
C PHE A 274 12.37 15.05 -38.85
N ILE A 275 11.19 15.64 -39.00
CA ILE A 275 11.04 17.06 -39.32
C ILE A 275 10.38 17.73 -38.11
N LEU A 276 11.13 18.54 -37.37
CA LEU A 276 10.61 19.35 -36.28
C LEU A 276 9.66 20.43 -36.82
N THR A 277 8.58 20.68 -36.09
CA THR A 277 7.82 21.93 -36.18
C THR A 277 8.05 22.72 -34.89
N THR A 278 8.29 24.03 -35.00
CA THR A 278 8.55 24.93 -33.85
C THR A 278 7.27 25.45 -33.20
N GLU A 279 6.11 25.10 -33.74
CA GLU A 279 4.80 25.60 -33.31
C GLU A 279 3.79 24.45 -33.16
N ILE A 280 2.92 24.57 -32.16
CA ILE A 280 1.75 23.72 -31.96
C ILE A 280 0.55 24.54 -32.38
N THR A 281 0.14 24.41 -33.64
CA THR A 281 -0.93 25.22 -34.23
C THR A 281 -2.32 24.80 -33.75
N THR A 282 -2.49 23.55 -33.32
CA THR A 282 -3.75 23.03 -32.77
C THR A 282 -3.49 22.10 -31.59
N VAL A 283 -4.44 22.03 -30.65
CA VAL A 283 -4.48 20.96 -29.65
C VAL A 283 -4.61 19.61 -30.36
N GLY A 284 -3.96 18.57 -29.82
CA GLY A 284 -4.04 17.21 -30.34
C GLY A 284 -2.91 16.82 -31.30
N ILE A 285 -1.97 17.72 -31.61
CA ILE A 285 -0.78 17.38 -32.39
C ILE A 285 0.03 16.31 -31.63
N ASP A 286 0.48 15.29 -32.35
CA ASP A 286 1.25 14.20 -31.77
C ASP A 286 2.63 14.67 -31.29
N GLY A 287 3.01 14.19 -30.10
CA GLY A 287 4.36 14.35 -29.57
C GLY A 287 5.19 13.10 -29.79
N ILE A 288 6.35 13.28 -30.42
CA ILE A 288 7.30 12.21 -30.72
C ILE A 288 8.51 12.33 -29.81
N VAL A 289 9.06 11.19 -29.39
CA VAL A 289 10.25 11.16 -28.54
C VAL A 289 11.51 11.44 -29.37
N GLY A 290 12.21 12.52 -29.02
CA GLY A 290 13.52 12.91 -29.57
C GLY A 290 14.68 12.10 -28.97
N LYS A 291 15.90 12.44 -29.38
CA LYS A 291 17.12 11.67 -29.09
C LYS A 291 17.59 11.71 -27.65
N ASP A 292 17.17 12.72 -26.92
CA ASP A 292 17.44 12.94 -25.52
C ASP A 292 16.22 12.63 -24.66
N GLY A 293 15.18 11.99 -25.21
CA GLY A 293 13.95 11.70 -24.48
C GLY A 293 13.06 12.92 -24.27
N GLY A 294 13.44 14.11 -24.75
CA GLY A 294 12.50 15.21 -24.89
C GLY A 294 11.45 14.92 -25.95
N ILE A 295 10.37 15.69 -25.96
CA ILE A 295 9.26 15.54 -26.90
C ILE A 295 9.32 16.67 -27.93
N PHE A 296 9.06 16.36 -29.19
CA PHE A 296 8.94 17.35 -30.24
C PHE A 296 7.64 17.15 -31.02
N ALA A 297 7.13 18.25 -31.59
CA ALA A 297 5.99 18.22 -32.48
C ALA A 297 6.45 18.05 -33.93
N THR A 298 5.64 17.34 -34.71
CA THR A 298 5.77 17.31 -36.16
C THR A 298 4.41 17.35 -36.82
N THR A 299 4.33 18.02 -37.96
CA THR A 299 3.17 18.02 -38.85
C THR A 299 3.26 16.96 -39.93
N ASN A 300 4.44 16.34 -40.10
CA ASN A 300 4.68 15.28 -41.06
C ASN A 300 4.78 13.94 -40.33
N ILE A 301 3.94 12.98 -40.70
CA ILE A 301 4.03 11.62 -40.18
C ILE A 301 5.40 11.05 -40.62
N PRO A 302 6.27 10.65 -39.68
CA PRO A 302 7.53 10.01 -40.04
C PRO A 302 7.29 8.74 -40.86
N THR A 303 8.09 8.51 -41.90
CA THR A 303 8.05 7.29 -42.73
C THR A 303 8.92 6.16 -42.16
N VAL A 304 9.42 6.34 -40.94
CA VAL A 304 10.27 5.41 -40.21
C VAL A 304 9.55 5.05 -38.92
N ASP A 305 9.84 3.89 -38.34
CA ASP A 305 9.24 3.51 -37.06
C ASP A 305 9.61 4.51 -35.95
N TYR A 306 8.64 4.89 -35.11
CA TYR A 306 8.87 5.90 -34.07
C TYR A 306 8.03 5.67 -32.82
N ILE A 307 8.37 6.39 -31.75
CA ILE A 307 7.62 6.39 -30.50
C ILE A 307 6.77 7.65 -30.44
N ARG A 308 5.45 7.46 -30.53
CA ARG A 308 4.48 8.49 -30.19
C ARG A 308 4.32 8.47 -28.67
N ALA A 309 4.79 9.50 -27.99
CA ALA A 309 4.63 9.64 -26.54
C ALA A 309 3.18 9.97 -26.14
N GLY A 310 2.43 10.56 -27.05
CA GLY A 310 1.11 11.10 -26.78
C GLY A 310 0.79 12.30 -27.67
N TYR A 311 0.08 13.30 -27.14
CA TYR A 311 -0.28 14.50 -27.88
C TYR A 311 -0.32 15.76 -27.01
N PHE A 312 -0.07 16.91 -27.64
CA PHE A 312 -0.06 18.21 -26.97
C PHE A 312 -1.47 18.69 -26.64
N LEU A 313 -1.61 19.30 -25.48
CA LEU A 313 -2.89 19.79 -24.96
C LEU A 313 -3.04 21.31 -24.99
N GLU A 314 -2.03 22.02 -25.48
CA GLU A 314 -2.03 23.48 -25.63
C GLU A 314 -1.43 23.89 -26.98
N THR A 315 -1.86 25.04 -27.50
CA THR A 315 -1.23 25.67 -28.67
C THR A 315 -0.09 26.56 -28.22
N SER A 316 1.04 26.53 -28.93
CA SER A 316 2.18 27.40 -28.66
C SER A 316 2.80 27.87 -29.97
N ALA A 317 3.07 29.17 -30.07
CA ALA A 317 3.79 29.77 -31.19
C ALA A 317 5.32 29.63 -31.06
N ASP A 318 5.82 29.08 -29.95
CA ASP A 318 7.25 28.78 -29.78
C ASP A 318 7.43 27.59 -28.83
N ILE A 319 7.76 26.44 -29.40
CA ILE A 319 8.25 25.27 -28.67
C ILE A 319 9.76 25.43 -28.50
N SER A 320 10.16 26.36 -27.62
CA SER A 320 11.59 26.56 -27.37
C SER A 320 12.19 25.37 -26.61
N ILE A 321 13.47 25.12 -26.85
CA ILE A 321 14.21 24.01 -26.23
C ILE A 321 14.14 24.16 -24.70
N ASN A 322 13.80 23.09 -24.00
CA ASN A 322 13.59 23.01 -22.56
C ASN A 322 12.30 23.67 -22.02
N ASN A 323 11.41 24.16 -22.89
CA ASN A 323 10.07 24.54 -22.43
C ASN A 323 9.28 23.31 -22.01
N LYS A 324 8.44 23.49 -20.98
CA LYS A 324 7.50 22.48 -20.50
C LYS A 324 6.12 22.83 -21.01
N ILE A 325 5.53 21.90 -21.77
CA ILE A 325 4.24 22.10 -22.45
C ILE A 325 3.25 21.07 -21.94
N LEU A 326 1.98 21.46 -21.83
CA LEU A 326 0.91 20.55 -21.41
C LEU A 326 0.75 19.40 -22.40
N PHE A 327 0.74 18.17 -21.89
CA PHE A 327 0.85 16.97 -22.70
C PHE A 327 -0.02 15.84 -22.16
N TYR A 328 -0.70 15.11 -23.04
CA TYR A 328 -1.37 13.86 -22.72
C TYR A 328 -0.48 12.69 -23.09
N VAL A 329 -0.08 11.89 -22.10
CA VAL A 329 0.73 10.68 -22.23
C VAL A 329 -0.14 9.51 -22.65
N ASP A 330 0.17 8.92 -23.81
CA ASP A 330 -0.45 7.71 -24.36
C ASP A 330 0.59 7.01 -25.27
N PRO A 331 1.63 6.38 -24.67
CA PRO A 331 2.79 5.91 -25.41
C PRO A 331 2.40 4.78 -26.36
N LYS A 332 2.75 4.92 -27.65
CA LYS A 332 2.52 3.92 -28.69
C LYS A 332 3.73 3.86 -29.62
N VAL A 333 4.11 2.65 -30.00
CA VAL A 333 5.02 2.45 -31.13
C VAL A 333 4.20 2.58 -32.41
N GLN A 334 4.67 3.43 -33.31
CA GLN A 334 4.10 3.64 -34.64
C GLN A 334 5.00 2.98 -35.67
N ILE A 335 4.38 2.27 -36.61
CA ILE A 335 5.05 1.62 -37.72
C ILE A 335 4.94 2.55 -38.93
N GLY A 336 6.08 2.92 -39.49
CA GLY A 336 6.20 3.87 -40.62
C GLY A 336 5.82 3.30 -41.98
#